data_AF-A0A3D4RQX1-F1
#
_entry.id   AF-A0A3D4RQX1-F1
#
_cell.length_a   1.000
_cell.length_b   1.000
_cell.length_c   1.000
_cell.angle_alpha   90.00
_cell.angle_beta   90.00
_cell.angle_gamma   90.00
#
_symmetry.space_group_name_H-M   'P 1'
#
loop_
_entity.id
_entity.type
_entity.pdbx_description
1 polymer ?
#
loop_
_entity_poly.entity_id
_entity_poly.type
_entity_poly.pdbx_seq_one_letter_code
_entity_poly.pdbx_strand_id
1 'polypeptide(L)'
;MIFREMVGRMFTSLPGRCVKSLDMARAWVQTFVHWYNEVHHHSALKFVTPGQYHCSEDAAILAQREQLYAAARNRHPERWCRSTRDWRRPNIILLNPGYLAKTEEEATR
;
A
#
# COMPACT_ATOMS: atom_id res chain seq x y z
N MET A 1 9.52 4.71 5.55
CA MET A 1 10.39 4.28 4.44
C MET A 1 9.53 3.50 3.42
N ILE A 2 8.70 4.20 2.65
CA ILE A 2 7.63 3.63 1.80
C ILE A 2 8.12 3.21 0.40
N PHE A 3 9.38 3.52 0.06
CA PHE A 3 9.92 3.35 -1.30
C PHE A 3 10.86 2.14 -1.50
N ARG A 4 11.04 1.25 -0.51
CA ARG A 4 12.13 0.25 -0.58
C ARG A 4 11.74 -1.15 -1.11
N GLU A 5 10.51 -1.38 -1.57
CA GLU A 5 10.11 -2.68 -2.18
C GLU A 5 9.18 -2.53 -3.39
N MET A 6 9.58 -1.77 -4.42
CA MET A 6 8.70 -1.45 -5.56
C MET A 6 9.34 -1.62 -6.95
N VAL A 7 10.28 -2.55 -7.14
CA VAL A 7 11.04 -2.66 -8.38
C VAL A 7 10.92 -4.07 -8.96
N GLY A 8 9.90 -4.35 -9.77
CA GLY A 8 9.80 -5.69 -10.38
C GLY A 8 8.93 -5.82 -11.63
N ARG A 9 7.77 -5.16 -11.70
CA ARG A 9 6.85 -5.36 -12.84
C ARG A 9 6.46 -4.10 -13.64
N MET A 10 6.58 -2.90 -13.07
CA MET A 10 6.31 -1.62 -13.76
C MET A 10 7.57 -0.75 -13.93
N PHE A 11 8.66 -1.09 -13.24
CA PHE A 11 9.79 -0.19 -13.01
C PHE A 11 10.95 -0.34 -14.03
N THR A 12 10.72 -0.95 -15.19
CA THR A 12 11.72 -0.94 -16.27
C THR A 12 11.73 0.38 -17.05
N SER A 13 10.72 1.24 -16.87
CA SER A 13 10.59 2.48 -17.63
C SER A 13 11.00 3.75 -16.88
N LEU A 14 11.70 3.66 -15.74
CA LEU A 14 12.48 4.82 -15.27
C LEU A 14 13.84 4.43 -14.69
N PRO A 15 14.81 4.09 -15.57
CA PRO A 15 16.18 3.84 -15.17
C PRO A 15 16.92 5.17 -15.08
N GLY A 16 17.15 5.69 -13.87
CA GLY A 16 18.33 6.50 -13.46
C GLY A 16 18.82 7.69 -14.31
N ARG A 17 18.24 8.05 -15.45
CA ARG A 17 18.73 9.07 -16.38
C ARG A 17 17.55 9.64 -17.16
N CYS A 18 17.13 10.83 -16.71
CA CYS A 18 16.42 11.87 -17.45
C CYS A 18 15.18 11.46 -18.29
N VAL A 19 14.01 11.89 -17.82
CA VAL A 19 12.86 12.15 -18.71
C VAL A 19 13.30 13.08 -19.83
N LYS A 20 13.17 12.66 -21.09
CA LYS A 20 13.72 13.40 -22.26
C LYS A 20 12.92 14.66 -22.60
N SER A 21 11.74 14.82 -22.04
CA SER A 21 10.88 15.99 -22.19
C SER A 21 9.88 16.10 -21.04
N LEU A 22 9.27 17.28 -20.88
CA LEU A 22 8.20 17.52 -19.91
C LEU A 22 6.99 16.60 -20.15
N ASP A 23 6.64 16.34 -21.41
CA ASP A 23 5.50 15.48 -21.74
C ASP A 23 5.77 14.02 -21.39
N MET A 24 6.99 13.53 -21.59
CA MET A 24 7.38 12.21 -21.11
C MET A 24 7.30 12.11 -19.59
N ALA A 25 7.71 13.16 -18.88
CA ALA A 25 7.61 13.21 -17.42
C ALA A 25 6.14 13.14 -16.96
N ARG A 26 5.25 13.92 -17.59
CA ARG A 26 3.82 13.92 -17.28
C ARG A 26 3.18 12.57 -17.54
N ALA A 27 3.43 11.97 -18.71
CA ALA A 27 2.88 10.66 -19.07
C ALA A 27 3.33 9.57 -18.08
N TRP A 28 4.59 9.62 -17.66
CA TRP A 28 5.09 8.70 -16.65
C TRP A 28 4.42 8.91 -15.29
N VAL A 29 4.33 10.16 -14.81
CA VAL A 29 3.69 10.45 -13.51
C VAL A 29 2.24 10.01 -13.50
N GLN A 30 1.49 10.27 -14.58
CA GLN A 30 0.10 9.82 -14.70
C GLN A 30 -0.02 8.30 -14.59
N THR A 31 0.86 7.58 -15.31
CA THR A 31 0.92 6.12 -15.28
C THR A 31 1.27 5.60 -13.88
N PHE A 32 2.26 6.23 -13.23
CA PHE A 32 2.69 5.87 -11.89
C PHE A 32 1.58 6.10 -10.85
N VAL A 33 0.93 7.27 -10.88
CA VAL A 33 -0.14 7.62 -9.93
C VAL A 33 -1.30 6.65 -10.06
N HIS A 34 -1.74 6.34 -11.28
CA HIS A 34 -2.78 5.35 -11.50
C HIS A 34 -2.38 3.98 -10.96
N TRP A 35 -1.19 3.50 -11.29
CA TRP A 35 -0.70 2.21 -10.80
C TRP A 35 -0.59 2.18 -9.28
N TYR A 36 -0.05 3.22 -8.66
CA TYR A 36 0.15 3.32 -7.21
C TYR A 36 -1.18 3.30 -6.45
N ASN A 37 -2.19 4.03 -6.95
CA ASN A 37 -3.48 4.19 -6.30
C ASN A 37 -4.46 3.04 -6.59
N GLU A 38 -4.45 2.47 -7.80
CA GLU A 38 -5.53 1.57 -8.23
C GLU A 38 -5.08 0.13 -8.51
N VAL A 39 -3.78 -0.12 -8.66
CA VAL A 39 -3.27 -1.44 -9.08
C VAL A 39 -2.33 -2.05 -8.04
N HIS A 40 -1.45 -1.24 -7.45
CA HIS A 40 -0.45 -1.73 -6.51
C HIS A 40 -1.06 -1.95 -5.13
N HIS A 41 -0.89 -3.18 -4.63
CA HIS A 41 -1.35 -3.56 -3.30
C HIS A 41 -0.23 -3.31 -2.29
N HIS A 42 -0.44 -2.38 -1.35
CA HIS A 42 0.60 -1.98 -0.41
C HIS A 42 0.62 -2.90 0.81
N SER A 43 1.80 -3.40 1.17
CA SER A 43 1.96 -4.29 2.34
C SER A 43 1.53 -3.63 3.65
N ALA A 44 1.75 -2.31 3.79
CA ALA A 44 1.30 -1.50 4.91
C ALA A 44 -0.23 -1.44 5.02
N LEU A 45 -0.93 -1.44 3.87
CA LEU A 45 -2.39 -1.51 3.76
C LEU A 45 -2.90 -2.96 3.77
N LYS A 46 -2.13 -3.92 4.30
CA LYS A 46 -2.51 -5.34 4.27
C LYS A 46 -2.87 -5.84 2.86
N PHE A 47 -2.14 -5.35 1.86
CA PHE A 47 -2.36 -5.64 0.45
C PHE A 47 -3.76 -5.25 -0.05
N VAL A 48 -4.23 -4.05 0.27
CA VAL A 48 -5.27 -3.35 -0.51
C VAL A 48 -4.62 -2.19 -1.27
N THR A 49 -5.31 -1.68 -2.29
CA THR A 49 -4.86 -0.47 -2.99
C THR A 49 -5.25 0.78 -2.19
N PRO A 50 -4.57 1.92 -2.36
CA PRO A 50 -4.98 3.18 -1.74
C PRO A 50 -6.39 3.58 -2.18
N GLY A 51 -6.75 3.40 -3.45
CA GLY A 51 -8.10 3.66 -3.97
C GLY A 51 -9.16 2.86 -3.21
N GLN A 52 -8.96 1.56 -3.01
CA GLN A 52 -9.85 0.70 -2.22
C GLN A 52 -9.98 1.17 -0.76
N TYR A 53 -8.87 1.62 -0.16
CA TYR A 53 -8.88 2.15 1.21
C TYR A 53 -9.66 3.47 1.30
N HIS A 54 -9.45 4.39 0.35
CA HIS A 54 -10.14 5.67 0.31
C HIS A 54 -11.64 5.52 0.03
N CYS A 55 -12.02 4.58 -0.83
CA CYS A 55 -13.42 4.22 -1.07
C CYS A 55 -14.03 3.35 0.05
N SER A 56 -13.27 3.05 1.12
CA SER A 56 -13.70 2.20 2.24
C SER A 56 -14.11 0.77 1.86
N GLU A 57 -13.68 0.30 0.69
CA GLU A 57 -13.88 -1.08 0.22
C GLU A 57 -12.98 -2.08 0.98
N ASP A 58 -11.90 -1.56 1.55
CA ASP A 58 -10.89 -2.34 2.25
C ASP A 58 -11.45 -3.17 3.40
N ALA A 59 -12.45 -2.66 4.13
CA ALA A 59 -13.08 -3.39 5.23
C ALA A 59 -13.70 -4.72 4.77
N ALA A 60 -14.44 -4.72 3.67
CA ALA A 60 -15.06 -5.92 3.12
C ALA A 60 -14.02 -6.91 2.58
N ILE A 61 -13.00 -6.40 1.86
CA ILE A 61 -11.90 -7.20 1.32
C ILE A 61 -11.14 -7.92 2.45
N LEU A 62 -10.84 -7.20 3.53
CA LEU A 62 -10.09 -7.74 4.67
C LEU A 62 -10.91 -8.77 5.45
N ALA A 63 -12.21 -8.54 5.66
CA ALA A 63 -13.11 -9.52 6.27
C ALA A 63 -13.18 -10.82 5.46
N GLN A 64 -13.28 -10.73 4.13
CA GLN A 64 -13.29 -11.90 3.27
C GLN A 64 -11.97 -12.69 3.35
N ARG A 65 -10.83 -12.00 3.42
CA ARG A 65 -9.51 -12.65 3.58
C ARG A 65 -9.38 -13.36 4.92
N GLU A 66 -9.88 -12.78 6.00
CA GLU A 66 -9.90 -13.42 7.30
C GLU A 66 -10.65 -14.76 7.26
N GLN A 67 -11.86 -14.76 6.69
CA GLN A 67 -12.67 -15.97 6.52
C GLN A 67 -11.96 -17.02 5.66
N LEU A 68 -11.37 -16.60 4.54
CA LEU A 68 -10.63 -17.51 3.65
C LEU A 68 -9.45 -18.17 4.37
N TYR A 69 -8.68 -17.40 5.13
CA TYR A 69 -7.53 -17.91 5.88
C TYR A 69 -7.96 -18.83 7.03
N ALA A 70 -9.06 -18.51 7.72
CA ALA A 70 -9.63 -19.38 8.75
C ALA A 70 -10.07 -20.73 8.14
N ALA A 71 -10.78 -20.71 7.02
CA ALA A 71 -11.19 -21.91 6.32
C ALA A 71 -10.00 -22.74 5.81
N ALA A 72 -8.97 -22.07 5.26
CA ALA A 72 -7.76 -22.74 4.79
C ALA A 72 -6.98 -23.40 5.93
N ARG A 73 -6.91 -22.76 7.11
CA ARG A 73 -6.30 -23.32 8.31
C ARG A 73 -7.10 -24.50 8.85
N ASN A 74 -8.44 -24.40 8.90
CA ASN A 74 -9.29 -25.50 9.35
C ASN A 74 -9.17 -26.73 8.45
N ARG A 75 -8.95 -26.54 7.14
CA ARG A 75 -8.79 -27.64 6.18
C ARG A 75 -7.45 -28.37 6.32
N HIS A 76 -6.38 -27.64 6.64
CA HIS A 76 -5.00 -28.17 6.65
C HIS A 76 -4.21 -27.62 7.84
N PRO A 77 -4.62 -27.92 9.08
CA PRO A 77 -3.99 -27.34 10.28
C PRO A 77 -2.48 -27.61 10.35
N GLU A 78 -2.01 -28.73 9.78
CA GLU A 78 -0.60 -29.14 9.71
C GLU A 78 0.32 -28.13 8.99
N ARG A 79 -0.21 -27.28 8.09
CA ARG A 79 0.58 -26.24 7.41
C ARG A 79 0.81 -24.99 8.28
N TRP A 80 0.15 -24.87 9.42
CA TRP A 80 0.19 -23.68 10.27
C TRP A 80 0.81 -23.98 11.64
N CYS A 81 2.07 -23.59 11.83
CA CYS A 81 2.71 -23.63 13.14
C CYS A 81 2.25 -22.49 14.09
N ARG A 82 1.63 -21.43 13.54
CA ARG A 82 1.19 -20.23 14.26
C ARG A 82 -0.24 -19.84 13.84
N SER A 83 -0.77 -18.78 14.46
CA SER A 83 -2.03 -18.16 14.01
C SER A 83 -1.95 -17.69 12.56
N THR A 84 -3.12 -17.53 11.94
CA THR A 84 -3.23 -16.91 10.62
C THR A 84 -2.76 -15.46 10.66
N ARG A 85 -2.39 -14.93 9.49
CA ARG A 85 -2.04 -13.52 9.34
C ARG A 85 -3.16 -12.63 9.86
N ASP A 86 -2.78 -11.56 10.55
CA ASP A 86 -3.71 -10.53 11.03
C ASP A 86 -4.20 -9.67 9.86
N TRP A 87 -5.49 -9.80 9.55
CA TRP A 87 -6.20 -9.07 8.50
C TRP A 87 -7.02 -7.89 9.03
N ARG A 88 -6.89 -7.51 10.30
CA ARG A 88 -7.59 -6.33 10.83
C ARG A 88 -7.19 -5.06 10.09
N ARG A 89 -8.17 -4.19 9.85
CA ARG A 89 -8.01 -2.90 9.19
C ARG A 89 -7.01 -2.02 9.95
N PRO A 90 -5.96 -1.48 9.29
CA PRO A 90 -5.05 -0.55 9.94
C PRO A 90 -5.75 0.78 10.25
N ASN A 91 -5.59 1.27 11.47
CA ASN A 91 -6.33 2.44 11.98
C ASN A 91 -5.78 3.78 11.46
N ILE A 92 -4.46 3.89 11.25
CA ILE A 92 -3.80 5.12 10.76
C ILE A 92 -2.55 4.74 9.96
N ILE A 93 -2.45 5.19 8.71
CA ILE A 93 -1.22 5.10 7.91
C ILE A 93 -0.83 6.51 7.49
N LEU A 94 0.16 7.07 8.18
CA LEU A 94 0.74 8.37 7.88
C LEU A 94 1.80 8.22 6.78
N LEU A 95 1.53 8.78 5.60
CA LEU A 95 2.46 8.77 4.46
C LEU A 95 3.74 9.58 4.75
N ASN A 96 3.66 10.59 5.62
CA ASN A 96 4.80 11.31 6.15
C ASN A 96 4.54 11.79 7.59
N PRO A 97 5.02 11.06 8.61
CA PRO A 97 4.78 11.41 10.00
C PRO A 97 5.57 12.64 10.47
N GLY A 98 6.63 13.05 9.77
CA GLY A 98 7.51 14.14 10.19
C GLY A 98 6.94 15.54 10.04
N TYR A 99 5.81 15.71 9.35
CA TYR A 99 5.16 17.03 9.21
C TYR A 99 4.36 17.43 10.45
N LEU A 100 3.75 16.47 11.17
CA LEU A 100 2.94 16.78 12.36
C LEU A 100 3.79 17.33 13.51
N ALA A 101 5.02 16.84 13.68
CA ALA A 101 5.96 17.33 14.69
C ALA A 101 6.28 18.83 14.53
N LYS A 102 6.30 19.34 13.29
CA LYS A 102 6.56 20.76 13.01
C LYS A 102 5.33 21.64 13.28
N THR A 103 4.14 21.11 13.00
CA THR A 103 2.89 21.87 13.18
C THR A 103 2.56 22.08 14.66
N GLU A 104 2.91 21.12 15.51
CA GLU A 104 2.75 21.26 16.97
C GLU A 104 3.78 22.23 17.58
N GLU A 105 5.04 22.22 17.12
CA GLU A 105 6.06 23.19 17.56
C GLU A 105 5.76 24.64 17.13
N GLU A 106 5.15 24.84 15.96
CA GLU A 106 4.77 26.17 15.45
C GLU A 106 3.45 26.70 16.06
N ALA A 107 2.52 25.82 16.44
CA ALA A 107 1.26 26.22 17.07
C ALA A 107 1.40 26.56 18.57
N THR A 108 2.51 26.16 19.20
CA THR A 108 2.79 26.40 20.63
C THR A 108 3.75 27.59 20.85
N ARG A 109 4.00 28.39 19.80
CA ARG A 109 4.91 29.54 19.80
C ARG A 109 4.16 30.83 19.50
#